data_AF-A0A916PYL8-F1
#
_entry.id   AF-A0A916PYL8-F1
#
_cell.length_a   1.000
_cell.length_b   1.000
_cell.length_c   1.000
_cell.angle_alpha   90.00
_cell.angle_beta   90.00
_cell.angle_gamma   90.00
#
_symmetry.space_group_name_H-M   'P 1'
#
loop_
_entity.id
_entity.type
_entity.pdbx_description
1 polymer ?
#
loop_
_entity_poly.entity_id
_entity_poly.type
_entity_poly.pdbx_seq_one_letter_code
_entity_poly.pdbx_strand_id
1 'polypeptide(L)'
;MDILTESPDGSYDLVTANGIFYLLNQDAELYMQRLIARMYELSSKAVAFNSLSLWDKNQEDGEFYADPLKTVQFCRTLTPWGVLRHDYLLHDFTIYMYKEPRP
;
A
#
# COMPACT_ATOMS: atom_id res chain seq x y z
N MET A 1 -1.87 13.25 -9.90
CA MET A 1 -3.18 13.13 -9.24
C MET A 1 -2.94 12.74 -7.82
N ASP A 2 -3.37 13.58 -6.88
CA ASP A 2 -3.34 13.31 -5.46
C ASP A 2 -4.74 12.88 -5.00
N ILE A 3 -4.94 11.59 -4.81
CA ILE A 3 -6.24 11.03 -4.41
C ILE A 3 -6.68 11.42 -2.99
N LEU A 4 -5.80 12.03 -2.19
CA LEU A 4 -6.15 12.56 -0.86
C LEU A 4 -6.85 13.91 -0.93
N THR A 5 -6.65 14.66 -2.01
CA THR A 5 -7.23 16.00 -2.21
C THR A 5 -8.20 16.03 -3.40
N GLU A 6 -8.03 15.10 -4.34
CA GLU A 6 -8.85 14.96 -5.54
C GLU A 6 -9.79 13.73 -5.42
N SER A 7 -10.98 13.83 -6.02
CA SER A 7 -11.88 12.68 -6.19
C SER A 7 -11.97 12.37 -7.68
N PRO A 8 -11.32 11.30 -8.17
CA PRO A 8 -11.39 10.94 -9.57
C PRO A 8 -12.81 10.48 -9.92
N ASP A 9 -13.32 10.91 -11.07
CA ASP A 9 -14.62 10.47 -11.57
C ASP A 9 -14.59 8.99 -11.97
N GLY A 10 -15.72 8.31 -11.81
CA GLY A 10 -15.91 6.92 -12.24
C GLY A 10 -15.79 5.87 -11.14
N SER A 11 -15.88 4.60 -11.54
CA SER A 11 -15.74 3.43 -10.66
C SER A 11 -14.52 2.60 -11.06
N TYR A 12 -13.76 2.16 -10.07
CA TYR A 12 -12.51 1.44 -10.28
C TYR A 12 -12.59 0.05 -9.67
N ASP A 13 -12.56 -1.00 -10.50
CA ASP A 13 -12.48 -2.37 -10.00
C ASP A 13 -11.20 -2.61 -9.20
N LEU A 14 -10.09 -2.09 -9.72
CA LEU A 14 -8.76 -2.24 -9.15
C LEU A 14 -8.09 -0.88 -9.04
N VAL A 15 -7.55 -0.57 -7.86
CA VAL A 15 -6.68 0.60 -7.66
C VAL A 15 -5.28 0.11 -7.31
N THR A 16 -4.26 0.60 -8.02
CA THR A 16 -2.87 0.16 -7.80
C THR A 16 -1.91 1.32 -7.56
N ALA A 17 -0.92 1.10 -6.69
CA ALA A 17 0.16 2.05 -6.43
C ALA A 17 1.50 1.32 -6.47
N ASN A 18 2.40 1.74 -7.37
CA ASN A 18 3.70 1.09 -7.56
C ASN A 18 4.82 2.13 -7.47
N GLY A 19 5.73 1.96 -6.51
CA GLY A 19 6.91 2.83 -6.36
C GLY A 19 6.57 4.28 -5.98
N ILE A 20 5.45 4.52 -5.31
CA ILE A 20 5.01 5.90 -4.98
C ILE A 20 5.37 6.34 -3.56
N PHE A 21 5.81 5.41 -2.69
CA PHE A 21 6.00 5.69 -1.26
C PHE A 21 7.45 6.04 -0.88
N TYR A 22 8.42 5.96 -1.81
CA TYR A 22 9.84 6.13 -1.47
C TYR A 22 10.24 7.58 -1.13
N LEU A 23 9.59 8.59 -1.72
CA LEU A 23 9.86 10.02 -1.46
C LEU A 23 8.89 10.63 -0.43
N LEU A 24 8.58 9.88 0.63
CA LEU A 24 7.73 10.41 1.70
C LEU A 24 8.58 11.10 2.78
N ASN A 25 8.16 12.30 3.15
CA ASN A 25 8.84 13.18 4.10
C ASN A 25 8.53 12.76 5.56
N GLN A 26 8.66 13.68 6.52
CA GLN A 26 8.14 13.48 7.89
C GLN A 26 6.67 13.00 7.83
N ASP A 27 6.32 12.04 8.68
CA ASP A 27 5.01 11.35 8.73
C ASP A 27 4.70 10.39 7.57
N ALA A 28 5.72 9.88 6.89
CA ALA A 28 5.60 8.92 5.78
C ALA A 28 4.66 7.72 6.06
N GLU A 29 4.77 7.10 7.24
CA GLU A 29 3.91 5.96 7.62
C GLU A 29 2.42 6.37 7.67
N LEU A 30 2.10 7.49 8.30
CA LEU A 30 0.72 7.99 8.39
C LEU A 30 0.18 8.38 7.01
N TYR A 31 1.02 8.99 6.17
CA TYR A 31 0.65 9.35 4.81
C TYR A 31 0.36 8.12 3.95
N MET A 32 1.23 7.09 4.02
CA MET A 32 1.03 5.80 3.38
C MET A 32 -0.30 5.15 3.82
N GLN A 33 -0.59 5.15 5.13
CA GLN A 33 -1.85 4.62 5.66
C GLN A 33 -3.08 5.36 5.11
N ARG A 34 -3.04 6.70 5.06
CA ARG A 34 -4.12 7.51 4.47
C ARG A 34 -4.33 7.20 2.98
N LEU A 35 -3.24 7.05 2.22
CA LEU A 35 -3.31 6.66 0.82
C LEU A 35 -3.92 5.28 0.64
N ILE A 36 -3.47 4.28 1.39
CA ILE A 36 -4.01 2.91 1.32
C ILE A 36 -5.51 2.91 1.64
N ALA A 37 -5.95 3.62 2.69
CA ALA A 37 -7.36 3.73 3.04
C ALA A 37 -8.17 4.34 1.89
N ARG A 38 -7.66 5.44 1.31
CA ARG A 38 -8.31 6.12 0.19
C ARG A 38 -8.38 5.26 -1.07
N MET A 39 -7.30 4.55 -1.40
CA MET A 39 -7.28 3.59 -2.51
C MET A 39 -8.34 2.50 -2.30
N TYR A 40 -8.48 2.01 -1.06
CA TYR A 40 -9.46 1.00 -0.71
C TYR A 40 -10.90 1.53 -0.84
N GLU A 41 -11.18 2.75 -0.42
CA GLU A 41 -12.48 3.42 -0.64
C GLU A 41 -12.82 3.56 -2.13
N LEU A 42 -11.85 3.94 -2.96
CA LEU A 42 -12.03 4.14 -4.40
C LEU A 42 -12.23 2.84 -5.19
N SER A 43 -11.72 1.72 -4.67
CA SER A 43 -11.85 0.41 -5.31
C SER A 43 -13.19 -0.27 -5.04
N SER A 44 -13.75 -0.96 -6.04
CA SER A 44 -14.93 -1.82 -5.89
C SER A 44 -14.59 -3.29 -5.69
N LYS A 45 -13.40 -3.77 -6.10
CA LYS A 45 -12.98 -5.18 -5.93
C LYS A 45 -11.68 -5.36 -5.17
N ALA A 46 -10.63 -4.61 -5.51
CA ALA A 46 -9.32 -4.81 -4.89
C ALA A 46 -8.40 -3.59 -4.95
N VAL A 47 -7.40 -3.62 -4.07
CA VAL A 47 -6.23 -2.75 -4.09
C VAL A 47 -4.97 -3.61 -4.16
N ALA A 48 -3.97 -3.16 -4.92
CA ALA A 48 -2.62 -3.69 -4.88
C ALA A 48 -1.61 -2.56 -4.75
N PHE A 49 -0.70 -2.65 -3.79
CA PHE A 49 0.38 -1.68 -3.67
C PHE A 49 1.68 -2.34 -3.23
N ASN A 50 2.80 -1.78 -3.68
CA ASN A 50 4.13 -2.19 -3.21
C ASN A 50 4.81 -1.09 -2.39
N SER A 51 5.82 -1.47 -1.63
CA SER A 51 6.68 -0.56 -0.89
C SER A 51 8.04 -1.22 -0.63
N LEU A 52 9.07 -0.38 -0.55
CA LEU A 52 10.37 -0.78 -0.05
C LEU A 52 10.23 -1.33 1.37
N SER A 53 10.98 -2.38 1.69
CA SER A 53 10.87 -3.11 2.95
C SER A 53 11.93 -2.72 3.95
N LEU A 54 11.54 -2.46 5.20
CA LEU A 54 12.49 -2.35 6.33
C LEU A 54 13.27 -3.65 6.58
N TRP A 55 12.89 -4.76 5.96
CA TRP A 55 13.66 -6.01 6.03
C TRP A 55 14.86 -6.00 5.06
N ASP A 56 14.93 -5.04 4.15
CA ASP A 56 16.12 -4.84 3.33
C ASP A 56 17.29 -4.33 4.17
N LYS A 57 18.47 -4.86 3.88
CA LYS A 57 19.73 -4.50 4.53
C LYS A 57 20.44 -3.35 3.82
N ASN A 58 20.08 -3.05 2.57
CA ASN A 58 20.74 -2.04 1.74
C ASN A 58 19.80 -0.84 1.51
N GLN A 59 19.46 -0.14 2.59
CA GLN A 59 18.57 1.02 2.52
C GLN A 59 19.33 2.27 2.06
N GLU A 60 18.73 3.06 1.18
CA GLU A 60 19.26 4.35 0.74
C GLU A 60 18.83 5.49 1.67
N ASP A 61 19.75 6.41 1.95
CA ASP A 61 19.47 7.58 2.80
C ASP A 61 18.43 8.50 2.13
N GLY A 62 17.38 8.83 2.89
CA GLY A 62 16.32 9.75 2.44
C GLY A 62 15.14 9.06 1.75
N GLU A 63 15.19 7.74 1.55
CA GLU A 63 14.05 6.96 1.10
C GLU A 63 13.22 6.42 2.28
N PHE A 64 11.92 6.27 2.06
CA PHE A 64 11.02 5.65 3.01
C PHE A 64 10.89 4.14 2.76
N TYR A 65 11.18 3.37 3.81
CA TYR A 65 11.01 1.92 3.89
C TYR A 65 9.89 1.61 4.89
N ALA A 66 8.91 0.81 4.48
CA ALA A 66 7.80 0.41 5.33
C ALA A 66 8.10 -0.91 6.07
N ASP A 67 7.60 -1.03 7.30
CA ASP A 67 7.58 -2.29 8.04
C ASP A 67 6.45 -3.19 7.49
N PRO A 68 6.75 -4.35 6.87
CA PRO A 68 5.72 -5.19 6.27
C PRO A 68 4.64 -5.64 7.26
N LEU A 69 4.99 -5.89 8.52
CA LEU A 69 4.05 -6.39 9.52
C LEU A 69 3.14 -5.27 10.02
N LYS A 70 3.68 -4.06 10.26
CA LYS A 70 2.85 -2.91 10.61
C LYS A 70 1.90 -2.54 9.48
N THR A 71 2.37 -2.59 8.23
CA THR A 71 1.52 -2.32 7.06
C THR A 71 0.41 -3.36 6.95
N VAL A 72 0.71 -4.67 7.12
CA VAL A 72 -0.33 -5.71 7.16
C VAL A 72 -1.31 -5.50 8.31
N GLN A 73 -0.82 -5.12 9.50
CA GLN A 73 -1.66 -4.85 10.65
C GLN A 73 -2.63 -3.70 10.38
N PHE A 74 -2.16 -2.62 9.74
CA PHE A 74 -3.01 -1.53 9.29
C PHE A 74 -4.03 -1.99 8.25
N CYS A 75 -3.60 -2.68 7.19
CA CYS A 75 -4.51 -3.18 6.14
C CYS A 75 -5.61 -4.09 6.71
N ARG A 76 -5.30 -4.86 7.76
CA ARG A 76 -6.28 -5.70 8.47
C ARG A 76 -7.40 -4.93 9.16
N THR A 77 -7.20 -3.65 9.47
CA THR A 77 -8.28 -2.78 9.99
C THR A 77 -9.31 -2.42 8.91
N LEU A 78 -8.93 -2.51 7.64
CA LEU A 78 -9.77 -2.15 6.48
C LEU A 78 -10.45 -3.38 5.86
N THR A 79 -9.78 -4.54 5.89
CA THR A 79 -10.31 -5.79 5.35
C THR A 79 -9.64 -7.01 5.98
N PRO A 80 -10.37 -8.10 6.24
CA PRO A 80 -9.76 -9.37 6.62
C PRO A 80 -9.09 -10.09 5.43
N TRP A 81 -9.41 -9.70 4.19
CA TRP A 81 -8.98 -10.38 2.96
C TRP A 81 -7.71 -9.76 2.38
N GLY A 82 -6.62 -9.82 3.16
CA GLY A 82 -5.30 -9.32 2.77
C GLY A 82 -4.31 -10.43 2.42
N VAL A 83 -3.43 -10.19 1.45
CA VAL A 83 -2.29 -11.06 1.11
C VAL A 83 -1.02 -10.23 1.08
N LEU A 84 0.00 -10.64 1.85
CA LEU A 84 1.37 -10.14 1.73
C LEU A 84 2.16 -11.04 0.78
N ARG A 85 2.81 -10.44 -0.22
CA ARG A 85 3.79 -11.10 -1.11
C ARG A 85 5.14 -10.41 -0.92
N HIS A 86 6.14 -11.19 -0.54
CA HIS A 86 7.50 -10.70 -0.26
C HIS A 86 8.54 -11.73 -0.75
N ASP A 87 8.21 -12.41 -1.85
CA ASP A 87 8.93 -13.54 -2.42
C ASP A 87 9.39 -13.25 -3.87
N TYR A 88 9.24 -12.02 -4.36
CA TYR A 88 9.53 -11.65 -5.75
C TYR A 88 10.73 -10.71 -5.91
N LEU A 89 11.02 -9.85 -4.93
CA LEU A 89 12.21 -8.99 -4.87
C LEU A 89 12.69 -8.92 -3.41
N LEU A 90 14.01 -8.80 -3.21
CA LEU A 90 14.65 -8.78 -1.89
C LEU A 90 14.33 -7.51 -1.07
N HIS A 91 14.12 -6.39 -1.75
CA HIS A 91 13.96 -5.07 -1.14
C HIS A 91 12.51 -4.61 -1.04
N ASP A 92 11.56 -5.40 -1.55
CA ASP A 92 10.23 -4.91 -1.93
C ASP A 92 9.15 -5.91 -1.52
N PHE A 93 8.07 -5.42 -0.95
CA PHE A 93 6.88 -6.23 -0.70
C PHE A 93 5.65 -5.64 -1.37
N THR A 94 4.69 -6.50 -1.69
CA THR A 94 3.38 -6.13 -2.23
C THR A 94 2.28 -6.62 -1.30
N ILE A 95 1.29 -5.77 -1.05
CA ILE A 95 0.05 -6.16 -0.37
C ILE A 95 -1.11 -6.09 -1.37
N TYR A 96 -1.90 -7.15 -1.39
CA TYR A 96 -3.20 -7.19 -2.04
C TYR A 96 -4.30 -7.13 -1.00
N MET A 97 -5.27 -6.24 -1.18
CA MET A 97 -6.45 -6.10 -0.34
C MET A 97 -7.70 -6.34 -1.18
N TYR A 98 -8.56 -7.26 -0.76
CA TYR A 98 -9.80 -7.59 -1.46
C TYR A 98 -11.01 -7.04 -0.72
N LYS A 99 -12.12 -6.85 -1.46
CA LYS A 99 -13.45 -6.50 -0.94
C LYS A 99 -14.32 -7.72 -0.63
N GLU A 100 -13.88 -8.89 -1.06
CA GLU A 100 -14.54 -10.18 -0.87
C GLU A 100 -13.46 -11.27 -0.71
N PRO A 101 -13.76 -12.41 -0.07
CA PRO A 101 -12.80 -13.53 0.00
C PRO A 101 -12.46 -14.01 -1.41
N ARG A 102 -11.17 -14.32 -1.65
CA ARG A 102 -10.79 -15.00 -2.89
C ARG A 102 -11.44 -16.39 -2.93
N PRO A 103 -11.97 -16.83 -4.08
CA PRO A 103 -12.48 -18.18 -4.26
C PRO A 103 -11.39 -19.25 -4.11
#